data_AF-A0A524FRI9-F1
#
_entry.id   AF-A0A524FRI9-F1
#
_cell.length_a   1.000
_cell.length_b   1.000
_cell.length_c   1.000
_cell.angle_alpha   90.00
_cell.angle_beta   90.00
_cell.angle_gamma   90.00
#
_symmetry.space_group_name_H-M   'P 1'
#
loop_
_entity.id
_entity.type
_entity.pdbx_description
1 polymer ?
#
loop_
_entity_poly.entity_id
_entity_poly.type
_entity_poly.pdbx_seq_one_letter_code
_entity_poly.pdbx_strand_id
1 'polypeptide(L)'
;MKNLENLERKAQENQNLAQHEIEIANNTKLEAVAELKRAKVREKLFQHETEVARIRETLAKKKLELVRKKIQIKNENILKISDEELSSEKNYADFYEKLTKNSSEIAKIHEKTANLEENIAKLKLNTANTKLTLANERNNLAKKQFHYIRLVRGNASEKKITNSENKYAKQRERVWRIRDEVNQREKELKIKENELGSLRKELSVKLSEREKIKHLE
;
A
#
# COMPACT_ATOMS: atom_id res chain seq x y z
N MET A 1 5.04 43.17 26.64
CA MET A 1 6.10 42.15 26.82
C MET A 1 5.57 40.71 26.78
N LYS A 2 4.55 40.32 27.57
CA LYS A 2 3.97 38.94 27.57
C LYS A 2 3.63 38.35 26.18
N ASN A 3 3.19 39.16 25.22
CA ASN A 3 2.87 38.69 23.86
C ASN A 3 4.12 38.34 23.02
N LEU A 4 5.26 38.99 23.24
CA LEU A 4 6.49 38.72 22.50
C LEU A 4 7.20 37.46 23.01
N GLU A 5 7.22 37.25 24.34
CA GLU A 5 7.76 36.03 24.96
C GLU A 5 6.98 34.79 24.49
N ASN A 6 5.64 34.88 24.41
CA ASN A 6 4.83 33.79 23.89
C ASN A 6 5.12 33.53 22.39
N LEU A 7 5.36 34.58 21.60
CA LEU A 7 5.72 34.43 20.19
C LEU A 7 7.10 33.78 20.01
N GLU A 8 8.06 34.13 20.86
CA GLU A 8 9.40 33.56 20.88
C GLU A 8 9.39 32.08 21.26
N ARG A 9 8.63 31.73 22.31
CA ARG A 9 8.41 30.33 22.67
C ARG A 9 7.82 29.52 21.51
N LYS A 10 6.78 30.05 20.84
CA LYS A 10 6.19 29.41 19.65
C LYS A 10 7.17 29.28 18.49
N ALA A 11 8.07 30.24 18.31
CA ALA A 11 9.11 30.17 17.29
C ALA A 11 10.11 29.03 17.60
N GLN A 12 10.52 28.90 18.86
CA GLN A 12 11.38 27.81 19.31
C GLN A 12 10.69 26.44 19.17
N GLU A 13 9.42 26.34 19.58
CA GLU A 13 8.60 25.14 19.39
C GLU A 13 8.51 24.75 17.91
N ASN A 14 8.24 25.72 17.03
CA ASN A 14 8.19 25.48 15.58
C ASN A 14 9.52 24.95 15.03
N GLN A 15 10.65 25.47 15.50
CA GLN A 15 11.97 25.02 15.07
C GLN A 15 12.28 23.59 15.56
N ASN A 16 11.98 23.29 16.83
CA ASN A 16 12.17 21.96 17.40
C ASN A 16 11.28 20.92 16.70
N LEU A 17 10.00 21.26 16.49
CA LEU A 17 9.06 20.41 15.75
C LEU A 17 9.53 20.17 14.32
N ALA A 18 10.03 21.20 13.63
CA ALA A 18 10.54 21.05 12.27
C ALA A 18 11.72 20.07 12.20
N GLN A 19 12.65 20.13 13.14
CA GLN A 19 13.79 19.19 13.18
C GLN A 19 13.31 17.75 13.34
N HIS A 20 12.39 17.52 14.28
CA HIS A 20 11.84 16.18 14.52
C HIS A 20 11.00 15.68 13.33
N GLU A 21 10.18 16.54 12.72
CA GLU A 21 9.39 16.20 11.53
C GLU A 21 10.29 15.84 10.34
N ILE A 22 11.45 16.50 10.17
CA ILE A 22 12.44 16.15 9.12
C ILE A 22 13.00 14.75 9.34
N GLU A 23 13.41 14.43 10.57
CA GLU A 23 13.95 13.11 10.91
C GLU A 23 12.94 12.00 10.65
N ILE A 24 11.70 12.16 11.15
CA ILE A 24 10.61 11.21 10.91
C ILE A 24 10.35 11.06 9.41
N ALA A 25 10.23 12.17 8.67
CA ALA A 25 9.96 12.14 7.24
C ALA A 25 11.06 11.41 6.45
N ASN A 26 12.33 11.58 6.82
CA ASN A 26 13.44 10.87 6.19
C ASN A 26 13.39 9.36 6.49
N ASN A 27 13.10 8.98 7.73
CA ASN A 27 12.96 7.57 8.10
C ASN A 27 11.79 6.91 7.36
N THR A 28 10.62 7.56 7.35
CA THR A 28 9.45 7.08 6.59
C THR A 28 9.75 6.96 5.09
N LYS A 29 10.53 7.88 4.53
CA LYS A 29 10.95 7.82 3.13
C LYS A 29 11.83 6.60 2.85
N LEU A 30 12.79 6.29 3.71
CA LEU A 30 13.64 5.10 3.57
C LEU A 30 12.81 3.81 3.64
N GLU A 31 11.90 3.73 4.62
CA GLU A 31 10.97 2.61 4.77
C GLU A 31 10.07 2.45 3.53
N ALA A 32 9.48 3.53 3.03
CA ALA A 32 8.62 3.51 1.85
C ALA A 32 9.38 3.05 0.59
N VAL A 33 10.65 3.42 0.43
CA VAL A 33 11.49 2.93 -0.67
C VAL A 33 11.74 1.42 -0.55
N ALA A 34 12.00 0.93 0.66
CA ALA A 34 12.18 -0.50 0.91
C ALA A 34 10.87 -1.29 0.67
N GLU A 35 9.74 -0.76 1.13
CA GLU A 35 8.40 -1.31 0.87
C GLU A 35 8.11 -1.37 -0.63
N LEU A 36 8.40 -0.31 -1.38
CA LEU A 36 8.19 -0.27 -2.83
C LEU A 36 9.00 -1.34 -3.55
N LYS A 37 10.27 -1.54 -3.16
CA LYS A 37 11.10 -2.62 -3.73
C LYS A 37 10.50 -3.99 -3.43
N ARG A 38 10.06 -4.24 -2.19
CA ARG A 38 9.42 -5.51 -1.80
C ARG A 38 8.12 -5.75 -2.56
N ALA A 39 7.28 -4.72 -2.70
CA ALA A 39 6.00 -4.81 -3.41
C ALA A 39 6.22 -5.18 -4.89
N LYS A 40 7.19 -4.55 -5.57
CA LYS A 40 7.53 -4.88 -6.96
C LYS A 40 8.03 -6.31 -7.15
N VAL A 41 8.82 -6.81 -6.21
CA VAL A 41 9.29 -8.21 -6.26
C VAL A 41 8.10 -9.16 -6.04
N ARG A 42 7.21 -8.84 -5.10
CA ARG A 42 5.99 -9.62 -4.86
C ARG A 42 5.05 -9.61 -6.05
N GLU A 43 4.86 -8.46 -6.71
CA GLU A 43 4.03 -8.34 -7.91
C GLU A 43 4.52 -9.32 -8.98
N LYS A 44 5.82 -9.29 -9.30
CA LYS A 44 6.42 -10.21 -10.29
C LYS A 44 6.25 -11.68 -9.89
N LEU A 45 6.47 -12.00 -8.61
CA LEU A 45 6.26 -13.35 -8.09
C LEU A 45 4.81 -13.79 -8.33
N PHE A 46 3.83 -12.95 -8.01
CA PHE A 46 2.43 -13.29 -8.15
C PHE A 46 1.93 -13.31 -9.60
N GLN A 47 2.52 -12.51 -10.49
CA GLN A 47 2.29 -12.64 -11.93
C GLN A 47 2.69 -14.05 -12.42
N HIS A 48 3.86 -14.55 -12.00
CA HIS A 48 4.30 -15.90 -12.32
C HIS A 48 3.42 -16.97 -11.66
N GLU A 49 3.01 -16.78 -10.40
CA GLU A 49 2.09 -17.72 -9.73
C GLU A 49 0.72 -17.79 -10.43
N THR A 50 0.18 -16.65 -10.88
CA THR A 50 -1.06 -16.58 -11.66
C THR A 50 -0.91 -17.33 -12.99
N GLU A 51 0.21 -17.17 -13.69
CA GLU A 51 0.51 -17.90 -14.92
C GLU A 51 0.57 -19.42 -14.67
N VAL A 52 1.32 -19.86 -13.66
CA VAL A 52 1.41 -21.27 -13.26
C VAL A 52 0.03 -21.83 -12.89
N ALA A 53 -0.78 -21.07 -12.14
CA ALA A 53 -2.13 -21.48 -11.77
C ALA A 53 -3.03 -21.65 -13.01
N ARG A 54 -2.94 -20.74 -13.99
CA ARG A 54 -3.67 -20.84 -15.26
C ARG A 54 -3.25 -22.06 -16.08
N ILE A 55 -1.96 -22.36 -16.13
CA ILE A 55 -1.43 -23.57 -16.81
C ILE A 55 -1.98 -24.83 -16.13
N ARG A 56 -1.95 -24.89 -14.79
CA ARG A 56 -2.48 -26.01 -14.02
C ARG A 56 -3.98 -26.21 -14.21
N GLU A 57 -4.76 -25.13 -14.23
CA GLU A 57 -6.20 -25.16 -14.51
C GLU A 57 -6.47 -25.71 -15.92
N THR A 58 -5.68 -25.29 -16.91
CA THR A 58 -5.78 -25.79 -18.30
C THR A 58 -5.44 -27.28 -18.38
N LEU A 59 -4.39 -27.71 -17.69
CA LEU A 59 -4.00 -29.11 -17.62
C LEU A 59 -5.09 -29.97 -16.95
N ALA A 60 -5.70 -29.48 -15.87
CA ALA A 60 -6.79 -30.16 -15.18
C ALA A 60 -7.99 -30.38 -16.10
N LYS A 61 -8.43 -29.34 -16.83
CA LYS A 61 -9.52 -29.43 -17.82
C LYS A 61 -9.21 -30.47 -18.92
N LYS A 62 -8.00 -30.43 -19.48
CA LYS A 62 -7.56 -31.41 -20.48
C LYS A 62 -7.54 -32.84 -19.94
N LYS A 63 -7.13 -33.04 -18.68
CA LYS A 63 -7.15 -34.36 -18.04
C LYS A 63 -8.58 -34.87 -17.88
N LEU A 64 -9.49 -34.00 -17.48
CA LEU A 64 -10.91 -34.33 -17.31
C LEU A 64 -11.58 -34.68 -18.65
N GLU A 65 -11.27 -33.94 -19.72
CA GLU A 65 -11.67 -34.28 -21.08
C GLU A 65 -11.10 -35.63 -21.56
N LEU A 66 -9.84 -35.93 -21.25
CA LEU A 66 -9.22 -37.21 -21.57
C LEU A 66 -9.95 -38.37 -20.87
N VAL A 67 -10.27 -38.22 -19.59
CA VAL A 67 -11.05 -39.22 -18.84
C VAL A 67 -12.44 -39.41 -19.45
N ARG A 68 -13.13 -38.32 -19.81
CA ARG A 68 -14.43 -38.40 -20.50
C ARG A 68 -14.34 -39.18 -21.82
N LYS A 69 -13.29 -38.93 -22.62
CA LYS A 69 -13.03 -39.68 -23.86
C LYS A 69 -12.73 -41.14 -23.61
N LYS A 70 -11.92 -41.47 -22.59
CA LYS A 70 -11.66 -42.87 -22.20
C LYS A 70 -12.95 -43.60 -21.83
N ILE A 71 -13.84 -42.97 -21.06
CA ILE A 71 -15.16 -43.51 -20.71
C ILE A 71 -15.99 -43.75 -21.97
N GLN A 72 -16.04 -42.79 -22.89
CA GLN A 72 -16.76 -42.95 -24.15
C GLN A 72 -16.23 -44.12 -24.99
N ILE A 73 -14.92 -44.20 -25.22
CA ILE A 73 -14.29 -45.26 -26.02
C ILE A 73 -14.45 -46.63 -25.36
N LYS A 74 -14.46 -46.69 -24.02
CA LYS A 74 -14.83 -47.91 -23.28
C LYS A 74 -16.29 -48.29 -23.55
N ASN A 75 -17.23 -47.35 -23.47
CA ASN A 75 -18.66 -47.63 -23.72
C ASN A 75 -18.92 -48.09 -25.15
N GLU A 76 -18.07 -47.68 -26.10
CA GLU A 76 -18.03 -48.18 -27.48
C GLU A 76 -17.36 -49.56 -27.62
N ASN A 77 -16.96 -50.20 -26.51
CA ASN A 77 -16.26 -51.49 -26.41
C ASN A 77 -14.89 -51.54 -27.13
N ILE A 78 -14.28 -50.39 -27.38
CA ILE A 78 -12.96 -50.30 -28.06
C ILE A 78 -11.81 -50.45 -27.06
N LEU A 79 -11.96 -49.88 -25.85
CA LEU A 79 -10.97 -49.95 -24.77
C LEU A 79 -11.45 -50.86 -23.64
N LYS A 80 -10.58 -51.77 -23.18
CA LYS A 80 -10.84 -52.60 -21.99
C LYS A 80 -10.17 -51.99 -20.77
N ILE A 81 -10.87 -51.08 -20.09
CA ILE A 81 -10.46 -50.45 -18.83
C ILE A 81 -11.51 -50.78 -17.77
N SER A 82 -11.10 -51.05 -16.53
CA SER A 82 -12.03 -51.34 -15.42
C SER A 82 -12.87 -50.10 -15.07
N ASP A 83 -14.10 -50.31 -14.58
CA ASP A 83 -14.95 -49.20 -14.09
C ASP A 83 -14.34 -48.52 -12.86
N GLU A 84 -13.67 -49.30 -12.00
CA GLU A 84 -13.00 -48.78 -10.80
C GLU A 84 -11.83 -47.84 -11.15
N GLU A 85 -11.01 -48.18 -12.16
CA GLU A 85 -9.94 -47.28 -12.63
C GLU A 85 -10.51 -45.99 -13.21
N LEU A 86 -11.54 -46.06 -14.05
CA LEU A 86 -12.14 -44.85 -14.65
C LEU A 86 -12.83 -43.97 -13.61
N SER A 87 -13.50 -44.57 -12.63
CA SER A 87 -14.14 -43.85 -11.52
C SER A 87 -13.08 -43.13 -10.68
N SER A 88 -12.01 -43.83 -10.31
CA SER A 88 -10.87 -43.28 -9.57
C SER A 88 -10.18 -42.14 -10.34
N GLU A 89 -9.91 -42.34 -11.63
CA GLU A 89 -9.27 -41.33 -12.49
C GLU A 89 -10.15 -40.08 -12.67
N LYS A 90 -11.48 -40.27 -12.78
CA LYS A 90 -12.45 -39.18 -12.85
C LYS A 90 -12.51 -38.40 -11.54
N ASN A 91 -12.63 -39.07 -10.40
CA ASN A 91 -12.67 -38.42 -9.09
C ASN A 91 -11.40 -37.60 -8.84
N TYR A 92 -10.24 -38.15 -9.19
CA TYR A 92 -8.97 -37.45 -9.11
C TYR A 92 -8.91 -36.22 -10.04
N ALA A 93 -9.41 -36.34 -11.27
CA ALA A 93 -9.46 -35.23 -12.21
C ALA A 93 -10.40 -34.10 -11.73
N ASP A 94 -11.59 -34.45 -11.22
CA ASP A 94 -12.56 -33.50 -10.65
C ASP A 94 -12.01 -32.80 -9.40
N PHE A 95 -11.32 -33.53 -8.51
CA PHE A 95 -10.61 -32.96 -7.36
C PHE A 95 -9.56 -31.94 -7.80
N TYR A 96 -8.70 -32.33 -8.74
CA TYR A 96 -7.60 -31.49 -9.20
C TYR A 96 -8.10 -30.24 -9.94
N GLU A 97 -9.22 -30.33 -10.68
CA GLU A 97 -9.87 -29.17 -11.29
C GLU A 97 -10.34 -28.16 -10.22
N LYS A 98 -11.02 -28.63 -9.16
CA LYS A 98 -11.45 -27.76 -8.05
C LYS A 98 -10.26 -27.09 -7.36
N LEU A 99 -9.20 -27.86 -7.07
CA LEU A 99 -8.01 -27.37 -6.39
C LEU A 99 -7.28 -26.30 -7.22
N THR A 100 -7.15 -26.52 -8.53
CA THR A 100 -6.46 -25.59 -9.44
C THR A 100 -7.27 -24.31 -9.67
N LYS A 101 -8.59 -24.40 -9.77
CA LYS A 101 -9.47 -23.23 -9.84
C LYS A 101 -9.34 -22.35 -8.59
N ASN A 102 -9.40 -22.93 -7.40
CA ASN A 102 -9.21 -22.18 -6.15
C ASN A 102 -7.80 -21.57 -6.06
N SER A 103 -6.76 -22.29 -6.49
CA SER A 103 -5.39 -21.76 -6.54
C SER A 103 -5.26 -20.56 -7.50
N SER A 104 -5.97 -20.58 -8.64
CA SER A 104 -6.05 -19.46 -9.59
C SER A 104 -6.72 -18.22 -8.99
N GLU A 105 -7.78 -18.41 -8.19
CA GLU A 105 -8.42 -17.31 -7.45
C GLU A 105 -7.49 -16.71 -6.39
N ILE A 106 -6.78 -17.56 -5.63
CA ILE A 106 -5.77 -17.12 -4.64
C ILE A 106 -4.67 -16.29 -5.30
N ALA A 107 -4.12 -16.76 -6.42
CA ALA A 107 -3.05 -16.06 -7.14
C ALA A 107 -3.50 -14.66 -7.61
N LYS A 108 -4.73 -14.53 -8.13
CA LYS A 108 -5.32 -13.23 -8.50
C LYS A 108 -5.46 -12.27 -7.32
N ILE A 109 -5.83 -12.77 -6.13
CA ILE A 109 -5.92 -11.93 -4.92
C ILE A 109 -4.54 -11.47 -4.50
N HIS A 110 -3.54 -12.35 -4.55
CA HIS A 110 -2.16 -11.99 -4.25
C HIS A 110 -1.61 -10.93 -5.21
N GLU A 111 -1.86 -11.05 -6.51
CA GLU A 111 -1.47 -10.06 -7.52
C GLU A 111 -2.11 -8.68 -7.22
N LYS A 112 -3.42 -8.64 -6.96
CA LYS A 112 -4.12 -7.40 -6.54
C LYS A 112 -3.52 -6.82 -5.26
N THR A 113 -3.19 -7.68 -4.30
CA THR A 113 -2.59 -7.28 -3.02
C THR A 113 -1.23 -6.62 -3.24
N ALA A 114 -0.35 -7.23 -4.04
CA ALA A 114 0.97 -6.66 -4.31
C ALA A 114 0.89 -5.33 -5.08
N ASN A 115 -0.01 -5.21 -6.05
CA ASN A 115 -0.27 -3.95 -6.76
C ASN A 115 -0.71 -2.84 -5.80
N LEU A 116 -1.60 -3.17 -4.85
CA LEU A 116 -2.05 -2.21 -3.85
C LEU A 116 -0.93 -1.86 -2.84
N GLU A 117 -0.13 -2.83 -2.41
CA GLU A 117 1.06 -2.59 -1.57
C GLU A 117 2.05 -1.63 -2.25
N GLU A 118 2.28 -1.76 -3.56
CA GLU A 118 3.09 -0.82 -4.33
C GLU A 118 2.50 0.60 -4.33
N ASN A 119 1.19 0.72 -4.57
CA ASN A 119 0.51 2.02 -4.54
C ASN A 119 0.58 2.68 -3.16
N ILE A 120 0.37 1.91 -2.09
CA ILE A 120 0.52 2.38 -0.71
C ILE A 120 1.95 2.86 -0.46
N ALA A 121 2.96 2.10 -0.87
CA ALA A 121 4.36 2.51 -0.70
C ALA A 121 4.69 3.81 -1.45
N LYS A 122 4.18 3.99 -2.68
CA LYS A 122 4.29 5.26 -3.43
C LYS A 122 3.61 6.42 -2.72
N LEU A 123 2.40 6.20 -2.19
CA LEU A 123 1.67 7.22 -1.42
C LEU A 123 2.42 7.60 -0.14
N LYS A 124 2.95 6.63 0.62
CA LYS A 124 3.80 6.88 1.80
C LYS A 124 5.03 7.71 1.44
N LEU A 125 5.72 7.38 0.35
CA LEU A 125 6.88 8.11 -0.14
C LEU A 125 6.52 9.57 -0.47
N ASN A 126 5.44 9.78 -1.21
CA ASN A 126 4.95 11.12 -1.56
C ASN A 126 4.54 11.91 -0.30
N THR A 127 3.85 11.25 0.64
CA THR A 127 3.43 11.85 1.91
C THR A 127 4.65 12.27 2.74
N ALA A 128 5.67 11.42 2.82
CA ALA A 128 6.92 11.72 3.52
C ALA A 128 7.65 12.92 2.89
N ASN A 129 7.76 12.99 1.55
CA ASN A 129 8.32 14.16 0.87
C ASN A 129 7.53 15.45 1.19
N THR A 130 6.20 15.35 1.30
CA THR A 130 5.33 16.48 1.65
C THR A 130 5.54 16.92 3.10
N LYS A 131 5.66 15.96 4.02
CA LYS A 131 5.99 16.22 5.42
C LYS A 131 7.36 16.90 5.57
N LEU A 132 8.34 16.49 4.76
CA LEU A 132 9.65 17.16 4.71
C LEU A 132 9.51 18.62 4.26
N THR A 133 8.72 18.89 3.21
CA THR A 133 8.41 20.25 2.77
C THR A 133 7.71 21.05 3.86
N LEU A 134 6.71 20.46 4.55
CA LEU A 134 6.02 21.10 5.67
C LEU A 134 6.98 21.49 6.79
N ALA A 135 7.87 20.57 7.16
CA ALA A 135 8.85 20.78 8.22
C ALA A 135 9.84 21.90 7.86
N ASN A 136 10.35 21.90 6.62
CA ASN A 136 11.20 22.99 6.11
C ASN A 136 10.47 24.35 6.14
N GLU A 137 9.20 24.38 5.74
CA GLU A 137 8.42 25.62 5.75
C GLU A 137 8.06 26.08 7.17
N ARG A 138 7.93 25.15 8.12
CA ARG A 138 7.80 25.46 9.56
C ARG A 138 9.11 26.00 10.15
N ASN A 139 10.26 25.47 9.74
CA ASN A 139 11.55 26.05 10.13
C ASN A 139 11.70 27.49 9.57
N ASN A 140 11.30 27.71 8.32
CA ASN A 140 11.27 29.06 7.74
C ASN A 140 10.30 29.99 8.48
N LEU A 141 9.16 29.46 8.96
CA LEU A 141 8.22 30.20 9.80
C LEU A 141 8.88 30.65 11.10
N ALA A 142 9.56 29.75 11.80
CA ALA A 142 10.30 30.07 13.02
C ALA A 142 11.34 31.18 12.80
N LYS A 143 12.16 31.06 11.74
CA LYS A 143 13.16 32.08 11.39
C LYS A 143 12.53 33.46 11.16
N LYS A 144 11.40 33.52 10.45
CA LYS A 144 10.67 34.77 10.22
C LYS A 144 10.02 35.32 11.49
N GLN A 145 9.53 34.45 12.37
CA GLN A 145 9.03 34.84 13.70
C GLN A 145 10.13 35.46 14.55
N PHE A 146 11.30 34.81 14.67
CA PHE A 146 12.44 35.36 15.39
C PHE A 146 12.91 36.70 14.82
N HIS A 147 12.96 36.82 13.50
CA HIS A 147 13.31 38.09 12.85
C HIS A 147 12.34 39.23 13.22
N TYR A 148 11.03 38.96 13.18
CA TYR A 148 10.01 39.92 13.61
C TYR A 148 10.20 40.32 15.07
N ILE A 149 10.35 39.35 15.99
CA ILE A 149 10.56 39.60 17.42
C ILE A 149 11.79 40.48 17.65
N ARG A 150 12.90 40.18 16.95
CA ARG A 150 14.13 40.97 17.05
C ARG A 150 13.93 42.41 16.61
N LEU A 151 13.17 42.66 15.55
CA LEU A 151 12.87 44.02 15.09
C LEU A 151 12.00 44.79 16.09
N VAL A 152 11.00 44.13 16.68
CA VAL A 152 10.12 44.74 17.70
C VAL A 152 10.92 45.07 18.97
N ARG A 153 11.74 44.13 19.47
CA ARG A 153 12.60 44.36 20.64
C ARG A 153 13.66 45.45 20.41
N GLY A 154 14.19 45.51 19.20
CA GLY A 154 15.19 46.51 18.80
C GLY A 154 14.61 47.89 18.45
N ASN A 155 13.31 48.13 18.69
CA ASN A 155 12.62 49.37 18.36
C ASN A 155 12.88 49.84 16.91
N ALA A 156 12.89 48.89 15.97
CA ALA A 156 13.03 49.23 14.55
C ALA A 156 11.86 50.09 14.06
N SER A 157 12.04 50.78 12.93
CA SER A 157 10.97 51.61 12.38
C SER A 157 9.71 50.79 12.06
N GLU A 158 8.54 51.40 12.26
CA GLU A 158 7.24 50.76 12.07
C GLU A 158 7.12 50.09 10.69
N LYS A 159 7.55 50.78 9.62
CA LYS A 159 7.61 50.23 8.26
C LYS A 159 8.38 48.91 8.17
N LYS A 160 9.49 48.75 8.91
CA LYS A 160 10.28 47.50 8.93
C LYS A 160 9.54 46.40 9.70
N ILE A 161 8.91 46.75 10.83
CA ILE A 161 8.12 45.82 11.64
C ILE A 161 6.94 45.28 10.83
N THR A 162 6.13 46.15 10.22
CA THR A 162 4.96 45.76 9.40
C THR A 162 5.37 44.88 8.22
N ASN A 163 6.48 45.20 7.53
CA ASN A 163 6.98 44.37 6.44
C ASN A 163 7.39 42.96 6.93
N SER A 164 8.05 42.87 8.08
CA SER A 164 8.43 41.58 8.67
C SER A 164 7.21 40.78 9.11
N GLU A 165 6.22 41.44 9.71
CA GLU A 165 4.95 40.83 10.11
C GLU A 165 4.21 40.24 8.91
N ASN A 166 4.11 40.99 7.81
CA ASN A 166 3.51 40.52 6.56
C ASN A 166 4.24 39.29 5.98
N LYS A 167 5.58 39.28 6.02
CA LYS A 167 6.38 38.12 5.58
C LYS A 167 6.15 36.90 6.45
N TYR A 168 6.02 37.09 7.76
CA TYR A 168 5.69 36.05 8.73
C TYR A 168 4.27 35.51 8.48
N ALA A 169 3.26 36.37 8.33
CA ALA A 169 1.88 35.98 8.08
C ALA A 169 1.74 35.15 6.79
N LYS A 170 2.34 35.60 5.68
CA LYS A 170 2.39 34.85 4.41
C LYS A 170 3.04 33.48 4.55
N GLN A 171 4.06 33.36 5.40
CA GLN A 171 4.70 32.07 5.67
C GLN A 171 3.77 31.14 6.46
N ARG A 172 3.05 31.69 7.44
CA ARG A 172 2.10 30.92 8.26
C ARG A 172 1.01 30.30 7.39
N GLU A 173 0.49 31.05 6.42
CA GLU A 173 -0.50 30.55 5.46
C GLU A 173 0.05 29.43 4.56
N ARG A 174 1.33 29.51 4.14
CA ARG A 174 1.99 28.42 3.38
C ARG A 174 2.06 27.15 4.21
N VAL A 175 2.50 27.25 5.46
CA VAL A 175 2.56 26.09 6.39
C VAL A 175 1.18 25.47 6.57
N TRP A 176 0.14 26.29 6.72
CA TRP A 176 -1.23 25.80 6.89
C TRP A 176 -1.72 25.04 5.64
N ARG A 177 -1.50 25.57 4.44
CA ARG A 177 -1.88 24.90 3.19
C ARG A 177 -1.20 23.56 2.99
N ILE A 178 0.11 23.49 3.22
CA ILE A 178 0.86 22.23 3.08
C ILE A 178 0.43 21.23 4.16
N ARG A 179 0.11 21.70 5.37
CA ARG A 179 -0.43 20.83 6.42
C ARG A 179 -1.76 20.20 6.00
N ASP A 180 -2.65 20.98 5.39
CA ASP A 180 -3.91 20.44 4.87
C ASP A 180 -3.66 19.37 3.78
N GLU A 181 -2.72 19.63 2.86
CA GLU A 181 -2.30 18.67 1.85
C GLU A 181 -1.77 17.36 2.46
N VAL A 182 -0.95 17.43 3.51
CA VAL A 182 -0.50 16.24 4.26
C VAL A 182 -1.69 15.48 4.84
N ASN A 183 -2.64 16.18 5.48
CA ASN A 183 -3.82 15.54 6.07
C ASN A 183 -4.69 14.84 5.02
N GLN A 184 -4.86 15.42 3.83
CA GLN A 184 -5.62 14.76 2.76
C GLN A 184 -4.91 13.49 2.27
N ARG A 185 -3.58 13.54 2.10
CA ARG A 185 -2.80 12.36 1.71
C ARG A 185 -2.84 11.24 2.77
N GLU A 186 -2.81 11.60 4.05
CA GLU A 186 -2.96 10.62 5.13
C GLU A 186 -4.34 9.94 5.13
N LYS A 187 -5.41 10.68 4.81
CA LYS A 187 -6.74 10.10 4.62
C LYS A 187 -6.78 9.13 3.44
N GLU A 188 -6.22 9.52 2.30
CA GLU A 188 -6.11 8.65 1.13
C GLU A 188 -5.33 7.37 1.45
N LEU A 189 -4.21 7.50 2.15
CA LEU A 189 -3.40 6.37 2.58
C LEU A 189 -4.22 5.40 3.45
N LYS A 190 -4.96 5.93 4.43
CA LYS A 190 -5.84 5.13 5.31
C LYS A 190 -6.92 4.38 4.53
N ILE A 191 -7.50 5.00 3.50
CA ILE A 191 -8.48 4.33 2.62
C ILE A 191 -7.82 3.14 1.92
N LYS A 192 -6.61 3.31 1.37
CA LYS A 192 -5.88 2.22 0.71
C LYS A 192 -5.46 1.11 1.67
N GLU A 193 -5.09 1.44 2.89
CA GLU A 193 -4.80 0.44 3.92
C GLU A 193 -6.04 -0.39 4.30
N ASN A 194 -7.22 0.23 4.32
CA ASN A 194 -8.49 -0.49 4.53
C ASN A 194 -8.86 -1.40 3.34
N GLU A 195 -8.62 -0.94 2.10
CA GLU A 195 -8.77 -1.77 0.89
C GLU A 195 -7.84 -3.00 0.98
N LEU A 196 -6.60 -2.81 1.40
CA LEU A 196 -5.63 -3.90 1.60
C LEU A 196 -6.09 -4.88 2.69
N GLY A 197 -6.66 -4.36 3.79
CA GLY A 197 -7.26 -5.17 4.84
C GLY A 197 -8.40 -6.04 4.32
N SER A 198 -9.23 -5.53 3.41
CA SER A 198 -10.32 -6.29 2.79
C SER A 198 -9.80 -7.42 1.90
N LEU A 199 -8.78 -7.16 1.08
CA LEU A 199 -8.13 -8.19 0.25
C LEU A 199 -7.50 -9.31 1.09
N ARG A 200 -6.89 -8.97 2.23
CA ARG A 200 -6.32 -9.97 3.15
C ARG A 200 -7.40 -10.88 3.76
N LYS A 201 -8.59 -10.34 4.05
CA LYS A 201 -9.74 -11.14 4.49
C LYS A 201 -10.22 -12.07 3.38
N GLU A 202 -10.36 -11.56 2.16
CA GLU A 202 -10.74 -12.36 0.98
C GLU A 202 -9.76 -13.52 0.76
N LEU A 203 -8.45 -13.23 0.81
CA LEU A 203 -7.39 -14.24 0.71
C LEU A 203 -7.52 -15.32 1.79
N SER A 204 -7.75 -14.92 3.04
CA SER A 204 -7.92 -15.86 4.16
C SER A 204 -9.11 -16.81 3.95
N VAL A 205 -10.22 -16.31 3.40
CA VAL A 205 -11.38 -17.15 3.06
C VAL A 205 -11.01 -18.15 1.96
N LYS A 206 -10.34 -17.70 0.90
CA LYS A 206 -9.93 -18.58 -0.20
C LYS A 206 -8.91 -19.65 0.21
N LEU A 207 -8.00 -19.32 1.12
CA LEU A 207 -7.08 -20.30 1.71
C LEU A 207 -7.84 -21.34 2.55
N SER A 208 -8.86 -20.93 3.30
CA SER A 208 -9.71 -21.87 4.04
C SER A 208 -10.50 -22.81 3.10
N GLU A 209 -11.05 -22.27 2.02
CA GLU A 209 -11.69 -23.08 0.96
C GLU A 209 -10.71 -24.10 0.37
N ARG A 210 -9.45 -23.71 0.13
CA ARG A 210 -8.41 -24.60 -0.38
C ARG A 210 -8.15 -25.79 0.53
N GLU A 211 -8.03 -25.53 1.84
CA GLU A 211 -7.77 -26.60 2.81
C GLU A 211 -8.95 -27.57 2.90
N LYS A 212 -10.20 -27.05 2.82
CA LYS A 212 -11.39 -27.92 2.72
C LYS A 212 -11.36 -28.81 1.48
N ILE A 213 -10.88 -28.29 0.34
CA ILE A 213 -10.72 -29.10 -0.89
C ILE A 213 -9.70 -30.20 -0.66
N LYS A 214 -8.52 -29.90 -0.10
CA LYS A 214 -7.47 -30.90 0.15
C LYS A 214 -7.91 -32.04 1.07
N HIS A 215 -8.81 -31.79 2.02
CA HIS A 215 -9.35 -32.84 2.89
C HIS A 215 -10.36 -33.78 2.19
N LEU A 216 -10.67 -33.56 0.90
CA LEU A 216 -11.46 -34.47 0.08
C LEU A 216 -10.60 -35.48 -0.70
N GLU A 217 -9.27 -35.38 -0.59
CA GLU A 217 -8.29 -36.35 -1.10
C GLU A 217 -8.21 -37.58 -0.17
#